data_AF-A0A350CI48-F1
#
_entry.id   AF-A0A350CI48-F1
#
_cell.length_a   1.000
_cell.length_b   1.000
_cell.length_c   1.000
_cell.angle_alpha   90.00
_cell.angle_beta   90.00
_cell.angle_gamma   90.00
#
_symmetry.space_group_name_H-M   'P 1'
#
loop_
_entity.id
_entity.type
_entity.pdbx_description
1 polymer ?
#
loop_
_entity_poly.entity_id
_entity_poly.type
_entity_poly.pdbx_seq_one_letter_code
_entity_poly.pdbx_strand_id
1 'polypeptide(L)'
;MERLLALIAIAPILFWVIAALVFGVIGYRLGGQKEAAWEGFFYGLLFGPVGVVFAGLLDRRNGCPECGERFNGRPNRCGACGTKFQWNGNTAIFSAPENN
;
A
#
# COMPACT_ATOMS: atom_id res chain seq x y z
N MET A 1 -3.94 -35.78 30.72
CA MET A 1 -3.21 -35.79 29.44
C MET A 1 -3.87 -34.88 28.38
N GLU A 2 -5.20 -34.78 28.34
CA GLU A 2 -5.94 -33.98 27.33
C GLU A 2 -5.63 -32.47 27.36
N ARG A 3 -5.43 -31.86 28.54
CA ARG A 3 -5.05 -30.43 28.65
C ARG A 3 -3.63 -30.15 28.14
N LEU A 4 -2.73 -31.13 28.18
CA LEU A 4 -1.36 -30.99 27.71
C LEU A 4 -1.31 -30.98 26.17
N LEU A 5 -2.11 -31.84 25.53
CA LEU A 5 -2.28 -31.88 24.07
C LEU A 5 -2.92 -30.59 23.53
N ALA A 6 -3.91 -30.04 24.24
CA ALA A 6 -4.53 -28.77 23.85
C ALA A 6 -3.53 -27.61 23.86
N LEU A 7 -2.67 -27.51 24.87
CA LEU A 7 -1.66 -26.44 24.96
C LEU A 7 -0.62 -26.55 23.82
N ILE A 8 -0.19 -27.76 23.49
CA ILE A 8 0.77 -28.00 22.39
C ILE A 8 0.17 -27.64 21.03
N ALA A 9 -1.14 -27.86 20.83
CA ALA A 9 -1.82 -27.47 19.60
C ALA A 9 -2.10 -25.97 19.51
N ILE A 10 -2.39 -25.31 20.63
CA ILE A 10 -2.76 -23.88 20.68
C ILE A 10 -1.53 -22.97 20.58
N ALA A 11 -0.41 -23.35 21.18
CA ALA A 11 0.82 -22.54 21.18
C ALA A 11 1.32 -22.14 19.77
N PRO A 12 1.45 -23.05 18.77
CA PRO A 12 1.89 -22.67 17.43
C PRO A 12 0.85 -21.83 16.69
N ILE A 13 -0.45 -22.04 16.95
CA ILE A 13 -1.54 -21.24 16.37
C ILE A 13 -1.46 -19.80 16.89
N LEU A 14 -1.31 -19.62 18.21
CA LEU A 14 -1.13 -18.30 18.82
C LEU A 14 0.11 -17.60 18.29
N PHE A 15 1.24 -18.30 18.21
CA PHE A 15 2.48 -17.75 17.65
C PHE A 15 2.27 -17.28 16.21
N TRP A 16 1.61 -18.09 15.38
CA TRP A 16 1.34 -17.75 13.98
C TRP A 16 0.42 -16.54 13.86
N VAL A 17 -0.66 -16.46 14.66
CA VAL A 17 -1.59 -15.32 14.66
C VAL A 17 -0.90 -14.03 15.08
N ILE A 18 -0.05 -14.08 16.11
CA ILE A 18 0.73 -12.91 16.56
C ILE A 18 1.70 -12.46 15.46
N ALA A 19 2.43 -13.39 14.85
CA ALA A 19 3.34 -13.09 13.75
C ALA A 19 2.58 -12.46 12.56
N ALA A 20 1.47 -13.06 12.15
CA ALA A 20 0.64 -12.55 11.05
C ALA A 20 0.12 -11.14 11.35
N LEU A 21 -0.31 -10.86 12.59
CA LEU A 21 -0.74 -9.52 13.00
C LEU A 21 0.40 -8.50 12.93
N VAL A 22 1.59 -8.85 13.45
CA VAL A 22 2.76 -7.95 13.41
C VAL A 22 3.12 -7.61 11.97
N PHE A 23 3.24 -8.61 11.09
CA PHE A 23 3.56 -8.39 9.68
C PHE A 23 2.44 -7.67 8.92
N GLY A 24 1.17 -7.95 9.24
CA GLY A 24 0.02 -7.22 8.70
C GLY A 24 0.04 -5.73 9.05
N VAL A 25 0.31 -5.37 10.31
CA VAL A 25 0.39 -3.97 10.75
C VAL A 25 1.56 -3.23 10.09
N ILE A 26 2.73 -3.89 9.97
CA ILE A 26 3.89 -3.33 9.27
C ILE A 26 3.56 -3.10 7.79
N GLY A 27 2.94 -4.10 7.14
CA GLY A 27 2.49 -4.01 5.75
C GLY A 27 1.46 -2.90 5.52
N TYR A 28 0.51 -2.71 6.45
CA TYR A 28 -0.47 -1.62 6.41
C TYR A 28 0.20 -0.25 6.47
N ARG A 29 1.17 -0.07 7.38
CA ARG A 29 1.92 1.19 7.53
C ARG A 29 2.73 1.50 6.27
N LEU A 30 3.40 0.51 5.69
CA LEU A 30 4.15 0.67 4.44
C LEU A 30 3.22 0.97 3.24
N GLY A 31 2.15 0.19 3.09
CA GLY A 31 1.18 0.38 2.00
C GLY A 31 0.42 1.69 2.10
N GLY A 32 0.20 2.21 3.32
CA GLY A 32 -0.43 3.50 3.56
C GLY A 32 0.33 4.67 2.95
N GLN A 33 1.66 4.58 2.83
CA GLN A 33 2.46 5.60 2.16
C GLN A 33 2.31 5.58 0.63
N LYS A 34 1.72 4.51 0.08
CA LYS A 34 1.65 4.24 -1.36
C LYS A 34 0.21 4.12 -1.88
N GLU A 35 -0.75 4.65 -1.12
CA GLU A 35 -2.19 4.53 -1.39
C GLU A 35 -2.70 3.08 -1.57
N ALA A 36 -1.96 2.11 -1.00
CA ALA A 36 -2.23 0.67 -1.08
C ALA A 36 -2.25 0.03 0.33
N ALA A 37 -2.77 0.75 1.33
CA ALA A 37 -2.74 0.34 2.74
C ALA A 37 -3.40 -1.03 2.96
N TRP A 38 -4.57 -1.23 2.33
CA TRP A 38 -5.34 -2.46 2.48
C TRP A 38 -4.62 -3.65 1.84
N GLU A 39 -4.08 -3.46 0.64
CA GLU A 39 -3.27 -4.47 -0.05
C GLU A 39 -2.03 -4.84 0.78
N GLY A 40 -1.33 -3.85 1.34
CA GLY A 40 -0.17 -4.09 2.17
C GLY A 40 -0.48 -4.88 3.44
N PHE A 41 -1.64 -4.64 4.06
CA PHE A 41 -2.12 -5.43 5.19
C PHE A 41 -2.39 -6.89 4.81
N PHE A 42 -3.12 -7.13 3.72
CA PHE A 42 -3.47 -8.49 3.29
C PHE A 42 -2.23 -9.29 2.88
N TYR A 43 -1.31 -8.67 2.14
CA TYR A 43 -0.06 -9.34 1.80
C TYR A 43 0.75 -9.68 3.06
N GLY A 44 0.91 -8.74 3.99
CA GLY A 44 1.61 -8.96 5.26
C GLY A 44 0.95 -10.03 6.15
N LEU A 45 -0.37 -10.11 6.17
CA LEU A 45 -1.12 -11.12 6.95
C LEU A 45 -0.99 -12.52 6.33
N LEU A 46 -1.10 -12.63 5.00
CA LEU A 46 -1.18 -13.92 4.31
C LEU A 46 0.20 -14.55 4.04
N PHE A 47 1.17 -13.71 3.65
CA PHE A 47 2.52 -14.13 3.26
C PHE A 47 3.58 -13.76 4.31
N GLY A 48 3.18 -13.14 5.42
CA GLY A 48 4.08 -12.74 6.50
C GLY A 48 5.15 -11.75 6.02
N PRO A 49 6.44 -12.01 6.28
CA PRO A 49 7.51 -11.09 5.91
C PRO A 49 7.66 -10.89 4.40
N VAL A 50 7.42 -11.94 3.60
CA VAL A 50 7.47 -11.86 2.14
C VAL A 50 6.39 -10.90 1.64
N GLY A 51 5.21 -10.94 2.26
CA GLY A 51 4.11 -10.04 1.96
C GLY A 51 4.41 -8.57 2.23
N VAL A 52 5.18 -8.26 3.27
CA VAL A 52 5.62 -6.88 3.58
C VAL A 52 6.54 -6.35 2.48
N VAL A 53 7.41 -7.18 1.91
CA VAL A 53 8.27 -6.79 0.77
C VAL A 53 7.43 -6.48 -0.46
N PHE A 54 6.43 -7.31 -0.78
CA PHE A 54 5.48 -7.05 -1.87
C PHE A 54 4.67 -5.77 -1.63
N ALA A 55 4.17 -5.55 -0.41
CA ALA A 55 3.49 -4.32 -0.03
C ALA A 55 4.37 -3.07 -0.27
N GLY A 56 5.67 -3.19 -0.05
CA GLY A 56 6.64 -2.14 -0.35
C GLY A 56 6.87 -1.92 -1.86
N LEU A 57 6.60 -2.89 -2.73
CA LEU A 57 6.76 -2.75 -4.18
C LEU A 57 5.50 -2.25 -4.87
N LEU A 58 4.31 -2.53 -4.32
CA LEU A 58 3.06 -1.97 -4.82
C LEU A 58 3.05 -0.45 -4.58
N ASP A 59 3.04 0.31 -5.67
CA ASP A 59 2.84 1.75 -5.64
C ASP A 59 1.62 2.11 -6.47
N ARG A 60 0.52 2.47 -5.78
CA ARG A 60 -0.71 2.94 -6.43
C ARG A 60 -0.77 4.46 -6.54
N ARG A 61 0.31 5.17 -6.19
CA ARG A 61 0.36 6.62 -6.38
C ARG A 61 0.22 6.97 -7.85
N ASN A 62 -0.66 7.94 -8.12
CA ASN A 62 -0.83 8.48 -9.45
C ASN A 62 0.44 9.18 -9.93
N GLY A 63 0.76 8.97 -11.20
CA GLY A 63 1.86 9.64 -11.89
C GLY A 63 1.39 10.84 -12.68
N CYS A 64 2.30 11.75 -12.99
CA CYS A 64 2.07 12.81 -13.94
C CYS A 64 1.85 12.21 -15.34
N PRO A 65 0.80 12.61 -16.07
CA PRO A 65 0.55 12.11 -17.42
C PRO A 65 1.64 12.53 -18.43
N GLU A 66 2.39 13.60 -18.12
CA GLU A 66 3.42 14.13 -19.01
C GLU A 66 4.81 13.52 -18.74
N CYS A 67 5.29 13.59 -17.50
CA CYS A 67 6.66 13.19 -17.15
C CYS A 67 6.75 11.89 -16.34
N GLY A 68 5.62 11.30 -15.94
CA GLY A 68 5.59 10.08 -15.12
C GLY A 68 5.95 10.27 -13.65
N GLU A 69 6.26 11.49 -13.19
CA GLU A 69 6.61 11.78 -11.80
C GLU A 69 5.47 11.36 -10.86
N ARG A 70 5.77 10.63 -9.78
CA ARG A 70 4.75 10.18 -8.82
C ARG A 70 4.33 11.31 -7.89
N PHE A 71 3.02 11.46 -7.71
CA PHE A 71 2.49 12.46 -6.80
C PHE A 71 2.38 11.91 -5.38
N ASN A 72 2.80 12.72 -4.41
CA ASN A 72 2.37 12.55 -3.03
C ASN A 72 1.09 13.39 -2.84
N GLY A 73 -0.07 12.74 -2.81
CA GLY A 73 -1.38 13.38 -2.70
C GLY A 73 -1.97 13.80 -4.05
N ARG A 74 -2.86 14.81 -4.03
CA ARG A 74 -3.60 15.29 -5.22
C ARG A 74 -3.21 16.72 -5.63
N PRO A 75 -1.97 16.97 -6.10
CA PRO A 75 -1.59 18.29 -6.60
C PRO A 75 -2.30 18.60 -7.93
N ASN A 76 -2.51 19.89 -8.24
CA ASN A 76 -3.07 20.34 -9.54
C ASN A 76 -1.98 20.72 -10.55
N ARG A 77 -0.71 20.60 -10.16
CA ARG A 77 0.48 20.93 -10.96
C ARG A 77 1.61 20.00 -10.58
N CYS A 78 2.38 19.55 -11.57
CA CYS A 78 3.52 18.68 -11.32
C CYS A 78 4.70 19.49 -10.77
N GLY A 79 5.31 19.03 -9.67
CA GLY A 79 6.51 19.68 -9.09
C GLY A 79 7.79 19.46 -9.90
N ALA A 80 7.86 18.41 -10.72
CA ALA A 80 9.02 18.10 -11.55
C ALA A 80 8.98 18.79 -12.93
N CYS A 81 7.85 18.70 -13.65
CA CYS A 81 7.75 19.26 -15.01
C CYS A 81 6.93 20.56 -15.09
N GLY A 82 6.21 20.96 -14.04
CA GLY A 82 5.39 22.18 -14.03
C GLY A 82 4.06 22.08 -14.80
N THR A 83 3.79 20.97 -15.48
CA THR A 83 2.54 20.73 -16.23
C THR A 83 1.33 20.79 -15.30
N LYS A 84 0.29 21.53 -15.73
CA LYS A 84 -1.03 21.54 -15.10
C LYS A 84 -1.82 20.34 -15.59
N PHE A 85 -2.56 19.70 -14.70
CA PHE A 85 -3.44 18.59 -15.02
C PHE A 85 -4.67 18.65 -14.12
N GLN A 86 -5.73 17.96 -14.52
CA GLN A 86 -6.98 17.90 -13.77
C GLN A 86 -7.20 16.48 -13.25
N TRP A 87 -7.98 16.37 -12.18
CA TRP A 87 -8.35 15.09 -11.58
C TRP A 87 -9.68 14.62 -12.16
N ASN A 88 -9.67 13.47 -12.84
CA ASN A 88 -10.88 12.73 -13.18
C ASN A 88 -10.98 11.51 -12.25
N GLY A 89 -11.83 11.62 -11.23
CA GLY A 89 -11.93 10.62 -10.16
C GLY A 89 -10.61 10.46 -9.40
N ASN A 90 -9.95 9.33 -9.61
CA ASN A 90 -8.65 9.00 -9.00
C ASN A 90 -7.50 9.03 -10.01
N THR A 91 -7.68 9.61 -11.20
CA THR A 91 -6.64 9.68 -12.24
C THR A 91 -6.33 11.13 -12.61
N ALA A 92 -5.04 11.43 -12.78
CA ALA A 92 -4.58 12.71 -13.29
C ALA A 92 -4.61 12.68 -14.83
N ILE A 93 -5.41 13.55 -15.43
CA ILE A 93 -5.54 13.71 -16.89
C ILE A 93 -4.93 15.03 -17.33
N PHE A 94 -4.22 15.01 -18.45
CA PHE A 94 -3.63 16.21 -19.04
C PHE A 94 -4.74 17.22 -19.34
N SER A 95 -4.66 18.40 -18.73
CA SER A 95 -5.55 19.51 -19.08
C SER A 95 -4.94 20.23 -20.28
N ALA A 96 -5.58 20.11 -21.44
CA ALA A 96 -5.22 20.91 -22.61
C ALA A 96 -5.18 22.41 -22.21
N PRO A 97 -4.26 23.22 -22.77
CA PRO A 97 -4.19 24.63 -22.46
C PRO A 97 -5.52 25.28 -22.82
N GLU A 98 -6.17 25.97 -21.87
CA GLU A 98 -7.27 26.86 -22.18
C GLU A 98 -6.68 27.99 -23.04
N ASN A 99 -6.99 27.95 -24.32
CA ASN A 99 -6.70 29.01 -25.27
C ASN A 99 -7.64 30.17 -24.98
N ASN A 100 -7.19 31.10 -24.12
CA ASN A 100 -7.75 32.43 -23.97
C ASN A 100 -6.85 33.45 -24.67
#